data_AF-A0A928DEI5-F1
#
_entry.id   AF-A0A928DEI5-F1
#
_cell.length_a   1.000
_cell.length_b   1.000
_cell.length_c   1.000
_cell.angle_alpha   90.00
_cell.angle_beta   90.00
_cell.angle_gamma   90.00
#
_symmetry.space_group_name_H-M   'P 1'
#
loop_
_entity.id
_entity.type
_entity.pdbx_description
1 polymer ?
#
loop_
_entity_poly.entity_id
_entity_poly.type
_entity_poly.pdbx_seq_one_letter_code
_entity_poly.pdbx_strand_id
1 'polypeptide(L)'
;MEEPDGQSFRKRSGWIIIAVLIWTALCFGSVVYFSIFKRKEYQKISLETAWRQGKIPALRGSIYASDGTVLASSKLEFFLFWKNDKAKSAAERIFGRSLTNGSEISGKEISLLREVFQEHPSEIWVETRERRTSTPGLEHIEKKYDSVLKGEDGLFVVMHDRYGRKVPGSLKIIRKQVPGRSVTLAPGEEKSE
;
A
#
# COMPACT_ATOMS: atom_id res chain seq x y z
N MET A 1 -14.08 -63.87 -41.68
CA MET A 1 -14.44 -63.13 -40.46
C MET A 1 -13.47 -63.63 -39.40
N GLU A 2 -12.28 -63.02 -39.31
CA GLU A 2 -11.23 -63.47 -38.39
C GLU A 2 -11.64 -63.09 -36.97
N GLU A 3 -11.74 -64.08 -36.08
CA GLU A 3 -11.98 -63.84 -34.67
C GLU A 3 -10.81 -63.03 -34.08
N PRO A 4 -11.07 -61.97 -33.30
CA PRO A 4 -10.00 -61.19 -32.72
C PRO A 4 -9.24 -62.05 -31.69
N ASP A 5 -7.96 -62.29 -31.98
CA ASP A 5 -6.99 -62.87 -31.05
C ASP A 5 -6.98 -62.08 -29.73
N GLY A 6 -7.65 -62.63 -28.71
CA GLY A 6 -7.73 -62.04 -27.38
C GLY A 6 -6.43 -62.15 -26.56
N GLN A 7 -5.44 -62.95 -26.99
CA GLN A 7 -4.19 -63.12 -26.24
C GLN A 7 -3.18 -62.00 -26.54
N SER A 8 -3.02 -61.59 -27.80
CA SER A 8 -2.15 -60.47 -28.16
C SER A 8 -2.71 -59.15 -27.64
N PHE A 9 -4.04 -59.00 -27.60
CA PHE A 9 -4.70 -57.85 -26.99
C PHE A 9 -4.37 -57.74 -25.49
N ARG A 10 -4.52 -58.84 -24.72
CA ARG A 10 -4.18 -58.86 -23.28
C ARG A 10 -2.72 -58.55 -22.99
N LYS A 11 -1.79 -59.05 -23.82
CA LYS A 11 -0.34 -58.76 -23.68
C LYS A 11 -0.01 -57.31 -24.00
N ARG A 12 -0.59 -56.74 -25.06
CA ARG A 12 -0.40 -55.32 -25.45
C ARG A 12 -1.03 -54.37 -24.42
N SER A 13 -2.22 -54.67 -23.93
CA SER A 13 -2.86 -53.93 -22.84
C SER A 13 -2.05 -54.00 -21.55
N GLY A 14 -1.42 -55.13 -21.25
CA GLY A 14 -0.51 -55.27 -20.10
C GLY A 14 0.66 -54.28 -20.15
N TRP A 15 1.31 -54.14 -21.30
CA TRP A 15 2.40 -53.16 -21.49
C TRP A 15 1.93 -51.72 -21.35
N ILE A 16 0.74 -51.38 -21.86
CA ILE A 16 0.15 -50.04 -21.71
C ILE A 16 -0.13 -49.74 -20.24
N ILE A 17 -0.70 -50.70 -19.51
CA ILE A 17 -0.98 -50.55 -18.07
C ILE A 17 0.33 -50.33 -17.28
N ILE A 18 1.38 -51.09 -17.58
CA ILE A 18 2.70 -50.91 -16.94
C ILE A 18 3.28 -49.53 -17.26
N ALA A 19 3.21 -49.07 -18.50
CA ALA A 19 3.68 -47.74 -18.87
C ALA A 19 2.91 -46.63 -18.13
N VAL A 20 1.60 -46.76 -17.99
CA VAL A 20 0.76 -45.84 -17.21
C VAL A 20 1.12 -45.91 -15.71
N LEU A 21 1.39 -47.08 -15.16
CA LEU A 21 1.81 -47.24 -13.76
C LEU A 21 3.16 -46.58 -13.49
N ILE A 22 4.12 -46.73 -14.40
CA ILE A 22 5.42 -46.05 -14.30
C ILE A 22 5.24 -44.53 -14.38
N TRP A 23 4.43 -44.05 -15.33
CA TRP A 23 4.18 -42.63 -15.48
C TRP A 23 3.48 -42.01 -14.26
N THR A 24 2.48 -42.69 -13.72
CA THR A 24 1.78 -42.26 -12.48
C THR A 24 2.71 -42.27 -11.27
N ALA A 25 3.59 -43.27 -11.13
CA ALA A 25 4.62 -43.29 -10.09
C ALA A 25 5.59 -42.10 -10.20
N LEU A 26 6.01 -41.73 -11.42
CA LEU A 26 6.86 -40.56 -11.66
C LEU A 26 6.15 -39.25 -11.32
N CYS A 27 4.88 -39.10 -11.72
CA CYS A 27 4.05 -37.95 -11.35
C CYS A 27 3.88 -37.85 -9.84
N PHE A 28 3.58 -38.97 -9.18
CA PHE A 28 3.42 -39.02 -7.72
C PHE A 28 4.72 -38.66 -6.99
N GLY A 29 5.85 -39.23 -7.41
CA GLY A 29 7.17 -38.90 -6.86
C GLY A 29 7.51 -37.41 -7.02
N SER A 30 7.17 -36.83 -8.16
CA SER A 30 7.34 -35.39 -8.40
C SER A 30 6.48 -34.55 -7.45
N VAL A 31 5.21 -34.91 -7.25
CA VAL A 31 4.32 -34.22 -6.29
C VAL A 31 4.88 -34.30 -4.87
N VAL A 32 5.28 -35.49 -4.41
CA VAL A 32 5.87 -35.67 -3.08
C VAL A 32 7.15 -34.84 -2.92
N TYR A 33 8.00 -34.80 -3.95
CA TYR A 33 9.22 -33.99 -3.96
C TYR A 33 8.91 -32.51 -3.74
N PHE A 34 7.99 -31.93 -4.51
CA PHE A 34 7.59 -30.53 -4.33
C PHE A 34 6.87 -30.27 -3.00
N SER A 35 6.00 -31.19 -2.57
CA SER A 35 5.21 -31.05 -1.34
C SER A 35 6.02 -31.15 -0.05
N ILE A 36 7.12 -31.90 -0.03
CA ILE A 36 7.93 -32.12 1.20
C ILE A 36 9.22 -31.31 1.16
N PHE A 37 10.02 -31.42 0.10
CA PHE A 37 11.36 -30.83 0.06
C PHE A 37 11.33 -29.33 -0.24
N LYS A 38 10.52 -28.90 -1.22
CA LYS A 38 10.43 -27.47 -1.59
C LYS A 38 9.37 -26.68 -0.85
N ARG A 39 8.62 -27.31 0.08
CA ARG A 39 7.53 -26.66 0.82
C ARG A 39 7.94 -25.34 1.47
N LYS A 40 9.08 -25.34 2.16
CA LYS A 40 9.56 -24.16 2.90
C LYS A 40 9.90 -23.00 1.97
N GLU A 41 10.49 -23.31 0.80
CA GLU A 41 10.86 -22.32 -0.21
C GLU A 41 9.62 -21.65 -0.80
N TYR A 42 8.61 -22.43 -1.21
CA TYR A 42 7.35 -21.88 -1.74
C TYR A 42 6.54 -21.12 -0.70
N GLN A 43 6.55 -21.56 0.56
CA GLN A 43 5.93 -20.81 1.66
C GLN A 43 6.61 -19.46 1.89
N LYS A 44 7.96 -19.42 1.79
CA LYS A 44 8.72 -18.18 1.89
C LYS A 44 8.40 -17.22 0.74
N ILE A 45 8.37 -17.71 -0.50
CA ILE A 45 8.02 -16.93 -1.70
C ILE A 45 6.57 -16.40 -1.58
N SER A 46 5.64 -17.21 -1.08
CA SER A 46 4.26 -16.79 -0.85
C SER A 46 4.16 -15.69 0.20
N LEU A 47 4.90 -15.81 1.32
CA LEU A 47 4.96 -14.80 2.36
C LEU A 47 5.60 -13.51 1.85
N GLU A 48 6.72 -13.58 1.14
CA GLU A 48 7.40 -12.43 0.53
C GLU A 48 6.50 -11.72 -0.48
N THR A 49 5.73 -12.46 -1.28
CA THR A 49 4.75 -11.90 -2.23
C THR A 49 3.59 -11.19 -1.52
N ALA A 50 3.22 -11.65 -0.32
CA ALA A 50 2.17 -11.03 0.49
C ALA A 50 2.61 -9.67 1.06
N TRP A 51 3.92 -9.44 1.25
CA TRP A 51 4.45 -8.15 1.66
C TRP A 51 4.49 -7.18 0.47
N ARG A 52 3.80 -6.04 0.59
CA ARG A 52 3.88 -4.96 -0.38
C ARG A 52 4.60 -3.77 0.23
N GLN A 53 5.54 -3.23 -0.52
CA GLN A 53 6.25 -2.01 -0.17
C GLN A 53 5.45 -0.79 -0.63
N GLY A 54 5.34 0.21 0.23
CA GLY A 54 4.78 1.51 -0.06
C GLY A 54 5.75 2.63 0.33
N LYS A 55 5.52 3.82 -0.24
CA LYS A 55 6.23 5.04 0.12
C LYS A 55 5.34 5.92 0.99
N ILE A 56 5.91 6.53 2.02
CA ILE A 56 5.27 7.60 2.78
C ILE A 56 5.88 8.90 2.28
N PRO A 57 5.13 9.77 1.60
CA PRO A 57 5.69 10.98 1.02
C PRO A 57 6.25 11.88 2.12
N ALA A 58 7.45 12.39 1.93
CA ALA A 58 7.99 13.40 2.82
C ALA A 58 7.37 14.76 2.54
N LEU A 59 7.00 15.47 3.60
CA LEU A 59 6.59 16.86 3.49
C LEU A 59 7.77 17.71 3.03
N ARG A 60 7.54 18.56 2.02
CA ARG A 60 8.49 19.60 1.65
C ARG A 60 8.64 20.62 2.77
N GLY A 61 9.83 21.20 2.87
CA GLY A 61 10.10 22.36 3.72
C GLY A 61 9.25 23.56 3.32
N SER A 62 9.01 24.46 4.26
CA SER A 62 8.29 25.72 4.01
C SER A 62 9.27 26.83 3.60
N ILE A 63 8.82 27.74 2.75
CA ILE A 63 9.55 28.96 2.38
C ILE A 63 8.93 30.12 3.15
N TYR A 64 9.77 30.85 3.85
CA TYR A 64 9.42 32.05 4.60
C TYR A 64 10.02 33.28 3.94
N ALA A 65 9.25 34.36 3.93
CA ALA A 65 9.73 35.69 3.65
C ALA A 65 10.68 36.18 4.77
N SER A 66 11.43 37.24 4.49
CA SER A 66 12.36 37.85 5.46
C SER A 66 11.68 38.37 6.74
N ASP A 67 10.38 38.68 6.66
CA ASP A 67 9.52 39.12 7.76
C ASP A 67 8.89 37.96 8.55
N GLY A 68 9.11 36.70 8.12
CA GLY A 68 8.52 35.50 8.70
C GLY A 68 7.17 35.09 8.09
N THR A 69 6.66 35.80 7.10
CA THR A 69 5.43 35.44 6.37
C THR A 69 5.64 34.13 5.60
N VAL A 70 4.65 33.23 5.62
CA VAL A 70 4.71 31.97 4.88
C VAL A 70 4.38 32.21 3.42
N LEU A 71 5.36 31.98 2.55
CA LEU A 71 5.25 32.14 1.10
C LEU A 71 4.91 30.82 0.41
N ALA A 72 5.50 29.72 0.88
CA ALA A 72 5.15 28.38 0.42
C ALA A 72 5.16 27.39 1.59
N SER A 73 4.19 26.50 1.64
CA SER A 73 4.11 25.47 2.67
C SER A 73 3.36 24.25 2.16
N SER A 74 3.75 23.09 2.67
CA SER A 74 3.05 21.82 2.43
C SER A 74 2.41 21.35 3.73
N LYS A 75 1.13 20.97 3.67
CA LYS A 75 0.39 20.41 4.81
C LYS A 75 -0.25 19.08 4.43
N LEU A 76 -0.32 18.16 5.39
CA LEU A 76 -1.07 16.93 5.24
C LEU A 76 -2.51 17.17 5.67
N GLU A 77 -3.45 16.96 4.75
CA GLU A 77 -4.88 16.96 5.02
C GLU A 77 -5.39 15.52 5.00
N PHE A 78 -6.28 15.21 5.94
CA PHE A 78 -6.88 13.89 6.09
C PHE A 78 -8.34 13.97 5.69
N PHE A 79 -8.76 13.12 4.77
CA PHE A 79 -10.13 13.08 4.28
C PHE A 79 -10.79 11.77 4.68
N LEU A 80 -11.95 11.86 5.33
CA LEU A 80 -12.72 10.69 5.73
C LEU A 80 -13.65 10.25 4.62
N PHE A 81 -13.67 8.95 4.36
CA PHE A 81 -14.60 8.35 3.42
C PHE A 81 -15.30 7.14 4.04
N TRP A 82 -16.51 6.89 3.56
CA TRP A 82 -17.30 5.73 3.95
C TRP A 82 -18.02 5.12 2.75
N LYS A 83 -18.36 3.84 2.89
CA LYS A 83 -19.08 3.07 1.88
C LYS A 83 -20.60 3.13 2.04
N ASN A 84 -21.08 3.07 3.28
CA ASN A 84 -22.49 2.89 3.62
C ASN A 84 -22.97 3.98 4.60
N ASP A 85 -24.27 4.25 4.62
CA ASP A 85 -24.87 5.23 5.54
C ASP A 85 -24.74 4.83 7.02
N LYS A 86 -24.69 3.53 7.33
CA LYS A 86 -24.44 3.05 8.71
C LYS A 86 -23.08 3.55 9.23
N ALA A 87 -22.05 3.42 8.39
CA ALA A 87 -20.71 3.90 8.69
C ALA A 87 -20.64 5.42 8.80
N LYS A 88 -21.42 6.14 7.97
CA LYS A 88 -21.61 7.59 8.07
C LYS A 88 -22.16 7.98 9.45
N SER A 89 -23.29 7.38 9.86
CA SER A 89 -23.94 7.70 11.13
C SER A 89 -23.04 7.40 12.34
N ALA A 90 -22.26 6.31 12.28
CA ALA A 90 -21.25 6.01 13.29
C ALA A 90 -20.17 7.09 13.38
N ALA A 91 -19.64 7.54 12.23
CA ALA A 91 -18.66 8.61 12.18
C ALA A 91 -19.24 9.94 12.72
N GLU A 92 -20.41 10.37 12.26
CA GLU A 92 -21.06 11.61 12.72
C GLU A 92 -21.30 11.63 14.23
N ARG A 93 -21.67 10.49 14.82
CA ARG A 93 -21.82 10.34 16.28
C ARG A 93 -20.50 10.55 17.03
N ILE A 94 -19.40 10.00 16.51
CA ILE A 94 -18.08 10.07 17.16
C ILE A 94 -17.45 11.46 16.99
N PHE A 95 -17.54 12.05 15.79
CA PHE A 95 -17.01 13.38 15.52
C PHE A 95 -17.92 14.52 16.03
N GLY A 96 -19.17 14.23 16.38
CA GLY A 96 -20.11 15.20 16.93
C GLY A 96 -20.55 16.29 15.94
N ARG A 97 -20.39 16.05 14.64
CA ARG A 97 -20.77 16.99 13.56
C ARG A 97 -21.28 16.23 12.34
N SER A 98 -22.07 16.92 11.52
CA SER A 98 -22.49 16.40 10.21
C SER A 98 -21.28 16.29 9.29
N LEU A 99 -21.15 15.15 8.62
CA LEU A 99 -20.03 14.83 7.75
C LEU A 99 -20.53 14.55 6.34
N THR A 100 -19.83 15.10 5.35
CA THR A 100 -19.98 14.73 3.94
C THR A 100 -18.84 13.82 3.50
N ASN A 101 -19.08 12.98 2.48
CA ASN A 101 -18.08 12.03 2.03
C ASN A 101 -16.88 12.79 1.47
N GLY A 102 -15.68 12.55 2.01
CA GLY A 102 -14.49 13.38 1.74
C GLY A 102 -14.41 14.63 2.62
N SER A 103 -14.96 14.62 3.83
CA SER A 103 -14.76 15.71 4.80
C SER A 103 -13.33 15.73 5.31
N GLU A 104 -12.75 16.93 5.42
CA GLU A 104 -11.45 17.13 6.06
C GLU A 104 -11.54 16.88 7.57
N ILE A 105 -10.54 16.19 8.10
CA ILE A 105 -10.38 15.84 9.51
C ILE A 105 -9.21 16.64 10.06
N SER A 106 -9.46 17.38 11.14
CA SER A 106 -8.42 18.13 11.83
C SER A 106 -7.45 17.20 12.57
N GLY A 107 -6.20 17.64 12.76
CA GLY A 107 -5.21 16.90 13.53
C GLY A 107 -5.67 16.49 14.94
N LYS A 108 -6.54 17.29 15.58
CA LYS A 108 -7.14 16.98 16.90
C LYS A 108 -8.15 15.84 16.84
N GLU A 109 -8.81 15.66 15.70
CA GLU A 109 -9.84 14.64 15.48
C GLU A 109 -9.23 13.28 15.06
N ILE A 110 -7.93 13.24 14.73
CA ILE A 110 -7.22 12.01 14.32
C ILE A 110 -7.28 10.93 15.41
N SER A 111 -7.28 11.30 16.69
CA SER A 111 -7.39 10.33 17.78
C SER A 111 -8.72 9.56 17.76
N LEU A 112 -9.79 10.22 17.31
CA LEU A 112 -11.14 9.64 17.23
C LEU A 112 -11.26 8.62 16.10
N LEU A 113 -10.40 8.71 15.07
CA LEU A 113 -10.39 7.73 13.98
C LEU A 113 -10.20 6.31 14.48
N ARG A 114 -9.41 6.11 15.55
CA ARG A 114 -9.19 4.77 16.10
C ARG A 114 -10.50 4.10 16.51
N GLU A 115 -11.41 4.86 17.10
CA GLU A 115 -12.71 4.38 17.57
C GLU A 115 -13.63 4.08 16.37
N VAL A 116 -13.67 5.00 15.41
CA VAL A 116 -14.44 4.85 14.16
C VAL A 116 -14.01 3.61 13.37
N PHE A 117 -12.71 3.38 13.23
CA PHE A 117 -12.16 2.22 12.52
C PHE A 117 -12.39 0.89 13.26
N GLN A 118 -12.55 0.90 14.59
CA GLN A 118 -12.87 -0.32 15.34
C GLN A 118 -14.30 -0.79 15.07
N GLU A 119 -15.26 0.13 14.97
CA GLU A 119 -16.66 -0.22 14.69
C GLU A 119 -16.85 -0.72 13.24
N HIS A 120 -16.18 -0.08 12.27
CA HIS A 120 -16.39 -0.37 10.84
C HIS A 120 -15.09 -0.41 10.01
N PRO A 121 -14.20 -1.41 10.22
CA PRO A 121 -12.84 -1.43 9.66
C PRO A 121 -12.74 -1.55 8.14
N SER A 122 -13.76 -2.09 7.47
CA SER A 122 -13.78 -2.28 6.01
C SER A 122 -14.70 -1.32 5.26
N GLU A 123 -15.46 -0.49 5.98
CA GLU A 123 -16.43 0.42 5.39
C GLU A 123 -16.01 1.88 5.47
N ILE A 124 -15.00 2.18 6.29
CA ILE A 124 -14.44 3.51 6.48
C ILE A 124 -12.99 3.47 6.05
N TRP A 125 -12.54 4.51 5.36
CA TRP A 125 -11.13 4.70 5.04
C TRP A 125 -10.77 6.17 5.11
N VAL A 126 -9.50 6.45 5.32
CA VAL A 126 -8.94 7.79 5.32
C VAL A 126 -7.99 7.90 4.15
N GLU A 127 -8.18 8.93 3.33
CA GLU A 127 -7.20 9.35 2.35
C GLU A 127 -6.36 10.45 2.96
N THR A 128 -5.06 10.40 2.72
CA THR A 128 -4.16 11.51 3.07
C THR A 128 -3.75 12.21 1.80
N ARG A 129 -3.94 13.52 1.75
CA ARG A 129 -3.55 14.34 0.62
C ARG A 129 -2.56 15.40 1.08
N GLU A 130 -1.53 15.63 0.27
CA GLU A 130 -0.65 16.77 0.46
C GLU A 130 -1.31 17.99 -0.19
N ARG A 131 -1.58 19.03 0.60
CA ARG A 131 -1.97 20.33 0.08
C ARG A 131 -0.76 21.24 0.06
N ARG A 132 -0.43 21.73 -1.14
CA ARG A 132 0.60 22.74 -1.34
C ARG A 132 -0.06 24.10 -1.49
N THR A 133 0.39 25.03 -0.68
CA THR A 133 0.05 26.45 -0.79
C THR A 133 1.33 27.18 -1.15
N SER A 134 1.37 27.81 -2.31
CA SER A 134 2.51 28.61 -2.77
C SER A 134 2.00 29.90 -3.39
N THR A 135 2.64 31.02 -3.09
CA THR A 135 2.33 32.30 -3.73
C THR A 135 2.72 32.26 -5.21
N PRO A 136 1.85 32.72 -6.13
CA PRO A 136 2.19 32.82 -7.55
C PRO A 136 3.48 33.60 -7.78
N GLY A 137 4.35 33.12 -8.67
CA GLY A 137 5.64 33.75 -9.00
C GLY A 137 6.86 33.16 -8.28
N LEU A 138 6.67 32.26 -7.30
CA LEU A 138 7.78 31.64 -6.54
C LEU A 138 8.43 30.41 -7.22
N GLU A 139 8.00 30.04 -8.43
CA GLU A 139 8.46 28.80 -9.09
C GLU A 139 9.98 28.74 -9.26
N HIS A 140 10.61 29.87 -9.58
CA HIS A 140 12.07 29.94 -9.73
C HIS A 140 12.80 29.70 -8.40
N ILE A 141 12.25 30.25 -7.31
CA ILE A 141 12.79 30.09 -5.95
C ILE A 141 12.58 28.65 -5.47
N GLU A 142 11.41 28.07 -5.70
CA GLU A 142 11.15 26.66 -5.41
C GLU A 142 12.11 25.74 -6.15
N LYS A 143 12.42 26.06 -7.41
CA LYS A 143 13.40 25.30 -8.21
C LYS A 143 14.83 25.48 -7.70
N LYS A 144 15.24 26.71 -7.33
CA LYS A 144 16.55 27.01 -6.76
C LYS A 144 16.79 26.24 -5.47
N TYR A 145 15.79 26.16 -4.60
CA TYR A 145 15.88 25.49 -3.30
C TYR A 145 15.29 24.07 -3.27
N ASP A 146 14.92 23.49 -4.42
CA ASP A 146 14.24 22.18 -4.47
C ASP A 146 15.00 21.09 -3.71
N SER A 147 16.33 21.06 -3.84
CA SER A 147 17.19 20.08 -3.15
C SER A 147 17.12 20.16 -1.62
N VAL A 148 16.91 21.35 -1.06
CA VAL A 148 16.82 21.60 0.39
C VAL A 148 15.38 21.41 0.88
N LEU A 149 14.43 21.88 0.08
CA LEU A 149 13.00 21.79 0.36
C LEU A 149 12.49 20.36 0.24
N LYS A 150 13.11 19.52 -0.59
CA LYS A 150 12.70 18.13 -0.76
C LYS A 150 13.15 17.30 0.44
N GLY A 151 12.18 16.63 1.05
CA GLY A 151 12.44 15.63 2.07
C GLY A 151 12.79 14.26 1.48
N GLU A 152 13.04 13.31 2.36
CA GLU A 152 13.24 11.91 2.00
C GLU A 152 12.02 11.08 2.36
N ASP A 153 11.38 10.49 1.35
CA ASP A 153 10.21 9.63 1.55
C ASP A 153 10.50 8.49 2.54
N GLY A 154 9.54 8.22 3.41
CA GLY A 154 9.54 7.03 4.22
C GLY A 154 9.29 5.78 3.37
N LEU A 155 9.74 4.63 3.84
CA LEU A 155 9.44 3.32 3.26
C LEU A 155 8.73 2.48 4.31
N PHE A 156 7.63 1.87 3.93
CA PHE A 156 6.93 0.89 4.76
C PHE A 156 6.63 -0.37 3.97
N VAL A 157 6.46 -1.47 4.69
CA VAL A 157 5.90 -2.70 4.16
C VAL A 157 4.67 -3.07 4.95
N VAL A 158 3.66 -3.58 4.25
CA VAL A 158 2.43 -4.06 4.86
C VAL A 158 2.03 -5.37 4.17
N MET A 159 1.62 -6.34 4.97
CA MET A 159 1.13 -7.60 4.45
C MET A 159 -0.27 -7.39 3.89
N HIS A 160 -0.53 -7.93 2.71
CA HIS A 160 -1.87 -7.99 2.14
C HIS A 160 -2.40 -9.43 2.24
N ASP A 161 -3.70 -9.57 2.51
CA ASP A 161 -4.39 -10.85 2.45
C ASP A 161 -4.64 -11.30 1.00
N ARG A 162 -5.23 -12.47 0.82
CA ARG A 162 -5.57 -13.03 -0.50
C ARG A 162 -6.53 -12.16 -1.33
N TYR A 163 -7.24 -11.23 -0.68
CA TYR A 163 -8.17 -10.30 -1.30
C TYR A 163 -7.54 -8.92 -1.56
N GLY A 164 -6.24 -8.75 -1.27
CA GLY A 164 -5.56 -7.47 -1.41
C GLY A 164 -5.90 -6.46 -0.31
N ARG A 165 -6.40 -6.91 0.84
CA ARG A 165 -6.64 -6.04 2.02
C ARG A 165 -5.42 -6.04 2.92
N LYS A 166 -5.06 -4.90 3.49
CA LYS A 166 -3.96 -4.78 4.45
C LYS A 166 -4.28 -5.59 5.72
N VAL A 167 -3.38 -6.48 6.12
CA VAL A 167 -3.51 -7.26 7.35
C VAL A 167 -3.24 -6.33 8.55
N PRO A 168 -4.21 -6.16 9.47
CA PRO A 168 -4.02 -5.31 10.65
C PRO A 168 -2.77 -5.72 11.46
N GLY A 169 -2.02 -4.74 11.95
CA GLY A 169 -0.80 -4.98 12.75
C GLY A 169 0.43 -5.45 11.96
N SER A 170 0.30 -5.73 10.66
CA SER A 170 1.45 -6.13 9.82
C SER A 170 2.31 -4.97 9.35
N LEU A 171 1.87 -3.71 9.50
CA LEU A 171 2.60 -2.54 9.04
C LEU A 171 3.96 -2.43 9.74
N LYS A 172 5.04 -2.39 8.96
CA LYS A 172 6.40 -2.13 9.44
C LYS A 172 7.00 -0.97 8.68
N ILE A 173 7.49 0.03 9.41
CA ILE A 173 8.22 1.16 8.84
C ILE A 173 9.68 0.73 8.69
N ILE A 174 10.14 0.58 7.44
CA ILE A 174 11.53 0.24 7.12
C ILE A 174 12.41 1.49 7.25
N ARG A 175 11.92 2.61 6.72
CA ARG A 175 12.59 3.91 6.76
C ARG A 175 11.59 4.98 7.16
N LYS A 176 11.90 5.74 8.20
CA LYS A 176 11.10 6.92 8.56
C LYS A 176 11.29 8.00 7.49
N GLN A 177 10.22 8.76 7.21
CA GLN A 177 10.32 9.93 6.36
C GLN A 177 11.13 11.03 7.06
N VAL A 178 11.89 11.80 6.28
CA VAL A 178 12.60 12.99 6.75
C VAL A 178 11.97 14.19 6.03
N PRO A 179 11.29 15.09 6.74
CA PRO A 179 10.78 16.32 6.13
C PRO A 179 11.91 17.16 5.54
N GLY A 180 11.62 17.87 4.46
CA GLY A 180 12.57 18.82 3.87
C GLY A 180 12.85 19.99 4.80
N ARG A 181 13.99 20.64 4.60
CA ARG A 181 14.40 21.78 5.43
C ARG A 181 13.70 23.05 4.93
N SER A 182 13.14 23.81 5.86
CA SER A 182 12.56 25.11 5.56
C SER A 182 13.63 26.18 5.29
N VAL A 183 13.30 27.15 4.44
CA VAL A 183 14.22 28.22 4.01
C VAL A 183 13.57 29.57 4.29
N THR A 184 14.37 30.53 4.76
CA THR A 184 13.98 31.94 4.89
C THR A 184 14.72 32.74 3.83
N LEU A 185 13.98 33.50 3.03
CA LEU A 185 14.53 34.33 1.96
C LEU A 185 15.12 35.63 2.52
N ALA A 186 16.14 36.15 1.83
CA ALA A 186 16.67 37.46 2.15
C ALA A 186 15.71 38.57 1.67
N PRO A 187 15.73 39.77 2.30
CA PRO A 187 14.91 40.88 1.88
C PRO A 187 15.13 41.21 0.39
N GLY A 188 14.07 41.16 -0.42
CA GLY A 188 14.11 41.48 -1.86
C GLY A 188 14.30 40.30 -2.81
N GLU A 189 14.70 39.11 -2.34
CA GLU A 189 14.75 37.89 -3.18
C GLU A 189 13.34 37.41 -3.61
N GLU A 190 12.30 37.88 -2.94
CA GLU A 190 10.90 37.51 -3.17
C GLU A 190 10.32 38.08 -4.49
N LYS A 191 10.99 39.08 -5.08
CA LYS A 191 10.50 39.86 -6.25
C LYS A 191 11.42 39.81 -7.47
N SER A 192 12.48 39.01 -7.46
CA SER A 192 13.40 38.95 -8.61
C SER A 192 12.81 38.11 -9.74
N GLU A 193 12.12 38.79 -10.68
CA GLU A 193 11.92 38.33 -12.06
C GLU A 193 13.17 38.57 -12.92
#